data_AF-A0A4R6UJM5-F1
#
_entry.id   AF-A0A4R6UJM5-F1
#
_cell.length_a   1.000
_cell.length_b   1.000
_cell.length_c   1.000
_cell.angle_alpha   90.00
_cell.angle_beta   90.00
_cell.angle_gamma   90.00
#
_symmetry.space_group_name_H-M   'P 1'
#
loop_
_entity.id
_entity.type
_entity.pdbx_description
1 polymer ?
#
loop_
_entity_poly.entity_id
_entity_poly.type
_entity_poly.pdbx_seq_one_letter_code
_entity_poly.pdbx_strand_id
1 'polypeptide(L)'
;MTPDRIREQLRQARRASGLVWVRFSAGAGYAESYLRNVENGNRALTADVVAAYDEVLGTGGRFTRLLQDCRNSAGWELPQNLALLGGLADGRGRMLRRDFIAATAALTVSVTSWARACLQMSCPHQE
;
A
#
# COMPACT_ATOMS: atom_id res chain seq x y z
N MET A 1 -3.24 3.45 -7.73
CA MET A 1 -2.97 4.49 -6.70
C MET A 1 -1.46 4.59 -6.53
N THR A 2 -0.84 5.78 -6.44
CA THR A 2 0.62 5.91 -6.22
C THR A 2 0.94 6.42 -4.81
N PRO A 3 2.12 6.12 -4.24
CA PRO A 3 2.52 6.62 -2.93
C PRO A 3 2.51 8.15 -2.83
N ASP A 4 2.87 8.85 -3.90
CA ASP A 4 2.89 10.31 -3.93
C ASP A 4 1.49 10.93 -3.89
N ARG A 5 0.51 10.26 -4.50
CA ARG A 5 -0.90 10.66 -4.38
C ARG A 5 -1.43 10.48 -2.96
N ILE A 6 -0.95 9.48 -2.22
CA ILE A 6 -1.30 9.30 -0.80
C ILE A 6 -0.67 10.43 0.02
N ARG A 7 0.61 10.75 -0.21
CA ARG A 7 1.28 11.89 0.46
C ARG A 7 0.57 13.22 0.24
N GLU A 8 0.09 13.46 -0.98
CA GLU A 8 -0.73 14.64 -1.29
C GLU A 8 -1.99 14.69 -0.43
N GLN A 9 -2.73 13.57 -0.35
CA GLN A 9 -3.94 13.50 0.47
C GLN A 9 -3.65 13.69 1.96
N LEU A 10 -2.55 13.15 2.49
CA LEU A 10 -2.13 13.37 3.87
C LEU A 10 -1.85 14.87 4.13
N ARG A 11 -1.11 15.51 3.23
CA ARG A 11 -0.82 16.96 3.29
C ARG A 11 -2.10 17.79 3.28
N GLN A 12 -3.03 17.46 2.40
CA GLN A 12 -4.31 18.17 2.28
C GLN A 12 -5.19 17.97 3.52
N ALA A 13 -5.32 16.74 4.02
CA ALA A 13 -6.12 16.44 5.20
C ALA A 13 -5.55 17.09 6.46
N ARG A 14 -4.23 17.07 6.63
CA ARG A 14 -3.57 17.79 7.73
C ARG A 14 -3.83 19.29 7.66
N ARG A 15 -3.69 19.90 6.48
CA ARG A 15 -3.99 21.35 6.31
C ARG A 15 -5.46 21.67 6.59
N ALA A 16 -6.38 20.81 6.13
CA ALA A 16 -7.81 20.96 6.36
C ALA A 16 -8.22 20.78 7.83
N SER A 17 -7.44 20.01 8.61
CA SER A 17 -7.70 19.82 10.05
C SER A 17 -7.53 21.11 10.88
N GLY A 18 -6.82 22.12 10.34
CA GLY A 18 -6.49 23.35 11.07
C GLY A 18 -5.48 23.14 12.21
N LEU A 19 -4.97 21.93 12.42
CA LEU A 19 -3.98 21.65 13.45
C LEU A 19 -2.62 22.23 13.08
N VAL A 20 -2.03 23.00 14.02
CA VAL A 20 -0.63 23.40 13.94
C VAL A 20 0.27 22.19 14.13
N TRP A 21 1.45 22.23 13.50
CA TRP A 21 2.39 21.10 13.50
C TRP A 21 2.71 20.56 14.89
N VAL A 22 2.95 21.43 15.86
CA VAL A 22 3.25 21.04 17.25
C VAL A 22 2.18 20.12 17.85
N ARG A 23 0.90 20.43 17.62
CA ARG A 23 -0.22 19.61 18.11
C ARG A 23 -0.37 18.33 17.29
N PHE A 24 -0.25 18.44 15.98
CA PHE A 24 -0.37 17.30 15.08
C PHE A 24 0.71 16.25 15.35
N SER A 25 1.97 16.67 15.47
CA SER A 25 3.12 15.81 15.72
C SER A 25 3.07 15.14 17.09
N ALA A 26 2.60 15.87 18.11
CA ALA A 26 2.38 15.31 19.44
C ALA A 26 1.29 14.22 19.43
N GLY A 27 0.17 14.45 18.76
CA GLY A 27 -0.88 13.44 18.61
C GLY A 27 -0.44 12.23 17.79
N ALA A 28 0.41 12.42 16.78
CA ALA A 28 0.90 11.35 15.94
C ALA A 28 2.05 10.55 16.57
N GLY A 29 2.67 11.05 17.65
CA GLY A 29 3.81 10.39 18.30
C GLY A 29 5.12 10.44 17.50
N TYR A 30 5.26 11.38 16.55
CA TYR A 30 6.45 11.54 15.72
C TYR A 30 6.97 12.98 15.76
N ALA A 31 8.26 13.17 15.52
CA ALA A 31 8.83 14.51 15.36
C ALA A 31 8.27 15.21 14.09
N GLU A 32 8.02 16.52 14.18
CA GLU A 32 7.55 17.33 13.04
C GLU A 32 8.45 17.17 11.80
N SER A 33 9.78 17.23 11.99
CA SER A 33 10.74 17.09 10.90
C SER A 33 10.68 15.73 10.22
N TYR A 34 10.36 14.67 10.97
CA TYR A 34 10.16 13.33 10.42
C TYR A 34 8.88 13.30 9.56
N LEU A 35 7.76 13.80 10.09
CA LEU A 35 6.48 13.83 9.38
C LEU A 35 6.54 14.67 8.10
N ARG A 36 7.18 15.84 8.13
CA ARG A 36 7.43 16.65 6.93
C ARG A 36 8.24 15.91 5.88
N ASN A 37 9.28 15.18 6.31
CA ASN A 37 10.08 14.38 5.39
C ASN A 37 9.27 13.23 4.76
N VAL A 38 8.33 12.62 5.50
CA VAL A 38 7.41 11.63 4.93
C VAL A 38 6.45 12.27 3.92
N GLU A 39 5.84 13.40 4.27
CA GLU A 39 4.93 14.16 3.39
C GLU A 39 5.60 14.64 2.09
N ASN A 40 6.90 14.97 2.15
CA ASN A 40 7.71 15.41 1.02
C ASN A 40 8.34 14.27 0.22
N GLY A 41 8.22 13.02 0.69
CA GLY A 41 8.82 11.86 0.00
C GLY A 41 10.30 11.62 0.31
N ASN A 42 10.93 12.45 1.14
CA ASN A 42 12.29 12.23 1.64
C ASN A 42 12.40 11.03 2.60
N ARG A 43 11.27 10.55 3.11
CA ARG A 43 11.16 9.32 3.90
C ARG A 43 10.06 8.41 3.39
N ALA A 44 10.22 7.13 3.65
CA ALA A 44 9.27 6.10 3.29
C ALA A 44 7.92 6.34 3.98
N LEU A 45 6.84 6.12 3.24
CA LEU A 45 5.48 6.14 3.77
C LEU A 45 5.16 4.76 4.34
N THR A 46 5.22 4.62 5.66
CA THR A 46 5.03 3.34 6.36
C THR A 46 3.59 3.18 6.84
N ALA A 47 3.21 1.94 7.19
CA ALA A 47 1.88 1.66 7.72
C ALA A 47 1.64 2.37 9.06
N ASP A 48 2.63 2.38 9.95
CA ASP A 48 2.51 3.01 11.27
C ASP A 48 2.29 4.53 11.17
N VAL A 49 3.00 5.20 10.26
CA VAL A 49 2.81 6.64 10.04
C VAL A 49 1.42 6.91 9.51
N VAL A 50 0.95 6.09 8.57
CA VAL A 50 -0.39 6.24 7.99
C VAL A 50 -1.48 5.99 9.02
N ALA A 51 -1.32 5.00 9.90
CA ALA A 51 -2.22 4.72 11.01
C ALA A 51 -2.26 5.90 12.01
N ALA A 52 -1.09 6.47 12.34
CA ALA A 52 -1.04 7.65 13.21
C ALA A 52 -1.76 8.87 12.61
N TYR A 53 -1.72 9.06 11.29
CA TYR A 53 -2.54 10.08 10.62
C TYR A 53 -4.03 9.77 10.74
N ASP A 54 -4.41 8.50 10.55
CA ASP A 54 -5.82 8.09 10.67
C ASP A 54 -6.39 8.34 12.07
N GLU A 55 -5.59 8.11 13.12
CA GLU A 55 -5.95 8.38 14.51
C GLU A 55 -6.09 9.88 14.78
N VAL A 56 -5.06 10.68 14.45
CA VAL A 56 -5.07 12.13 14.74
C VAL A 56 -6.16 12.88 13.98
N LEU A 57 -6.44 12.45 12.75
CA LEU A 57 -7.43 13.09 11.88
C LEU A 57 -8.83 12.46 12.01
N GLY A 58 -8.98 11.38 12.77
CA GLY A 58 -10.25 10.67 12.93
C GLY A 58 -10.82 10.12 11.63
N THR A 59 -9.97 9.70 10.69
CA THR A 59 -10.39 9.30 9.34
C THR A 59 -10.84 7.84 9.22
N GLY A 60 -10.90 7.09 10.32
CA GLY A 60 -11.43 5.72 10.36
C GLY A 60 -10.65 4.74 9.46
N GLY A 61 -9.32 4.85 9.46
CA GLY A 61 -8.46 3.95 8.69
C GLY A 61 -8.48 4.19 7.18
N ARG A 62 -8.95 5.35 6.71
CA ARG A 62 -9.01 5.69 5.29
C ARG A 62 -7.62 5.63 4.63
N PHE A 63 -6.62 6.26 5.23
CA PHE A 63 -5.29 6.29 4.63
C PHE A 63 -4.63 4.92 4.68
N THR A 64 -4.87 4.16 5.75
CA THR A 64 -4.41 2.78 5.90
C THR A 64 -4.92 1.90 4.76
N ARG A 65 -6.22 1.98 4.43
CA ARG A 65 -6.81 1.29 3.27
C ARG A 65 -6.18 1.73 1.96
N LEU A 66 -5.99 3.03 1.75
CA LEU A 66 -5.34 3.55 0.54
C LEU A 66 -3.91 3.02 0.36
N LEU A 67 -3.14 2.89 1.45
CA LEU A 67 -1.79 2.33 1.41
C LEU A 67 -1.81 0.83 1.09
N GLN A 68 -2.77 0.08 1.64
CA GLN A 68 -2.96 -1.33 1.34
C GLN A 68 -3.33 -1.54 -0.13
N ASP A 69 -4.28 -0.78 -0.66
CA ASP A 69 -4.68 -0.84 -2.06
C ASP A 69 -3.50 -0.52 -2.98
N CYS A 70 -2.73 0.52 -2.66
CA CYS A 70 -1.53 0.88 -3.42
C CYS A 70 -0.49 -0.25 -3.46
N ARG A 71 -0.31 -1.00 -2.35
CA ARG A 71 0.60 -2.15 -2.29
C ARG A 71 0.06 -3.33 -3.09
N ASN A 72 -1.24 -3.58 -3.03
CA ASN A 72 -1.88 -4.67 -3.75
C ASN A 72 -1.84 -4.45 -5.26
N SER A 73 -2.07 -3.22 -5.74
CA SER A 73 -1.96 -2.89 -7.17
C SER A 73 -0.52 -3.03 -7.68
N ALA A 74 0.49 -2.67 -6.88
CA ALA A 74 1.89 -2.75 -7.29
C ALA A 74 2.37 -4.19 -7.56
N GLY A 75 1.72 -5.21 -7.00
CA GLY A 75 2.09 -6.61 -7.23
C GLY A 75 1.71 -7.16 -8.61
N TRP A 76 0.58 -6.70 -9.18
CA TRP A 76 0.01 -7.22 -10.43
C TRP A 76 0.34 -6.37 -11.67
N GLU A 77 0.58 -5.08 -11.48
CA GLU A 77 0.68 -4.09 -12.56
C GLU A 77 2.06 -4.05 -13.23
N LEU A 78 3.03 -4.88 -12.82
CA LEU A 78 4.31 -4.92 -13.52
C LEU A 78 4.20 -5.82 -14.76
N PRO A 79 4.36 -5.29 -16.00
CA PRO A 79 4.28 -6.07 -17.24
C PRO A 79 5.25 -7.26 -17.25
N GLN A 80 6.39 -7.12 -16.57
CA GLN A 80 7.37 -8.18 -16.38
C GLN A 80 6.85 -9.36 -15.56
N ASN A 81 6.00 -9.15 -14.54
CA ASN A 81 5.42 -10.24 -13.75
C ASN A 81 4.40 -11.02 -14.58
N LEU A 82 3.59 -10.32 -15.39
CA LEU A 82 2.63 -10.95 -16.31
C LEU A 82 3.33 -11.68 -17.45
N ALA A 83 4.41 -11.12 -18.02
CA ALA A 83 5.21 -11.78 -19.04
C ALA A 83 5.88 -13.06 -18.52
N LEU A 84 6.39 -13.05 -17.29
CA LEU A 84 6.95 -14.24 -16.64
C LEU A 84 5.89 -15.32 -16.40
N LEU A 85 4.67 -14.94 -15.98
CA LEU A 85 3.55 -15.87 -15.81
C LEU A 85 3.03 -16.41 -17.15
N GLY A 86 2.98 -15.59 -18.20
CA GLY A 86 2.63 -16.03 -19.55
C GLY A 86 3.65 -17.04 -20.10
N GLY A 87 4.94 -16.78 -19.90
CA GLY A 87 6.00 -17.73 -20.26
C GLY A 87 5.95 -19.05 -19.49
N LEU A 88 5.46 -19.04 -18.25
CA LEU A 88 5.17 -20.26 -17.48
C LEU A 88 3.96 -21.02 -18.04
N ALA A 89 2.87 -20.32 -18.36
CA ALA A 89 1.64 -20.91 -18.87
C ALA A 89 1.80 -21.53 -20.27
N ASP A 90 2.61 -20.89 -21.13
CA ASP A 90 2.84 -21.35 -22.50
C ASP A 90 3.85 -22.51 -22.60
N GLY A 91 4.53 -22.87 -21.50
CA GLY A 91 5.47 -23.99 -21.43
C GLY A 91 6.70 -23.88 -22.37
N ARG A 92 6.89 -22.73 -23.03
CA ARG A 92 7.96 -22.50 -24.01
C ARG A 92 9.09 -21.68 -23.39
N GLY A 93 10.02 -22.37 -22.73
CA GLY A 93 11.30 -21.76 -22.36
C GLY A 93 12.12 -22.59 -21.39
N ARG A 94 13.43 -22.70 -21.66
CA ARG A 94 14.41 -23.18 -20.67
C ARG A 94 14.51 -22.11 -19.57
N MET A 95 13.79 -22.30 -18.47
CA MET A 95 13.84 -21.37 -17.35
C MET A 95 15.10 -21.60 -16.52
N LEU A 96 15.80 -20.52 -16.19
CA LEU A 96 16.85 -20.56 -15.19
C LEU A 96 16.20 -20.70 -13.81
N ARG A 97 16.84 -21.45 -12.90
CA ARG A 97 16.34 -21.69 -11.53
C ARG A 97 15.96 -20.40 -10.79
N ARG A 98 16.65 -19.30 -11.10
CA ARG A 98 16.45 -17.98 -10.50
C ARG A 98 15.11 -17.34 -10.93
N ASP A 99 14.70 -17.54 -12.18
CA ASP A 99 13.45 -17.00 -12.70
C ASP A 99 12.25 -17.77 -12.14
N PHE A 100 12.41 -19.08 -11.93
CA PHE A 100 11.41 -19.91 -11.26
C PHE A 100 11.19 -19.51 -9.79
N ILE A 101 12.25 -19.18 -9.05
CA ILE A 101 12.14 -18.68 -7.67
C ILE A 101 11.43 -17.32 -7.63
N ALA A 102 11.73 -16.42 -8.58
CA ALA A 102 11.05 -15.14 -8.67
C ALA A 102 9.55 -15.32 -9.01
N ALA A 103 9.23 -16.22 -9.95
CA ALA A 103 7.84 -16.48 -10.34
C ALA A 103 7.04 -17.16 -9.23
N THR A 104 7.64 -18.12 -8.52
CA THR A 104 6.99 -18.75 -7.35
C THR A 104 6.76 -17.75 -6.23
N ALA A 105 7.71 -16.85 -5.93
CA ALA A 105 7.49 -15.78 -4.94
C ALA A 105 6.34 -14.83 -5.35
N ALA A 106 6.23 -14.48 -6.63
CA ALA A 106 5.11 -13.71 -7.16
C ALA A 106 3.77 -14.47 -7.04
N LEU A 107 3.77 -15.79 -7.25
CA LEU A 107 2.59 -16.64 -7.08
C LEU A 107 2.15 -16.76 -5.61
N THR A 108 3.07 -16.79 -4.64
CA THR A 108 2.71 -16.86 -3.20
C THR A 108 2.04 -15.56 -2.72
N VAL A 109 2.51 -14.41 -3.24
CA VAL A 109 1.86 -13.10 -3.01
C VAL A 109 0.50 -13.04 -3.72
N SER A 110 0.37 -13.74 -4.84
CA SER A 110 -0.88 -13.86 -5.60
C SER A 110 -1.98 -14.65 -4.87
N VAL A 111 -1.63 -15.82 -4.29
CA VAL A 111 -2.60 -16.67 -3.57
C VAL A 111 -3.18 -15.97 -2.34
N THR A 112 -2.40 -15.16 -1.62
CA THR A 112 -2.90 -14.42 -0.45
C THR A 112 -3.82 -13.25 -0.81
N SER A 113 -3.59 -12.62 -1.97
CA SER A 113 -4.49 -11.60 -2.53
C SER A 113 -5.81 -12.21 -3.01
N TRP A 114 -5.76 -13.32 -3.74
CA TRP A 114 -6.96 -14.05 -4.20
C TRP A 114 -7.78 -14.62 -3.05
N ALA A 115 -7.12 -15.21 -2.03
CA ALA A 115 -7.81 -15.71 -0.84
C ALA A 115 -8.60 -14.59 -0.16
N ARG A 116 -8.05 -13.37 -0.06
CA ARG A 116 -8.77 -12.21 0.47
C ARG A 116 -9.92 -11.76 -0.42
N ALA A 117 -9.71 -11.67 -1.73
CA ALA A 117 -10.77 -11.28 -2.66
C ALA A 117 -11.95 -12.27 -2.64
N CYS A 118 -11.67 -13.58 -2.62
CA CYS A 118 -12.69 -14.62 -2.51
C CYS A 118 -13.41 -14.59 -1.15
N LEU A 119 -12.70 -14.33 -0.05
CA LEU A 119 -13.33 -14.16 1.28
C LEU A 119 -14.25 -12.93 1.31
N GLN A 120 -13.85 -11.84 0.66
CA GLN A 120 -14.62 -10.60 0.60
C GLN A 120 -15.88 -10.75 -0.30
N MET A 121 -15.83 -11.59 -1.32
CA MET A 121 -16.98 -11.98 -2.15
C MET A 121 -17.90 -13.02 -1.46
N SER A 122 -17.40 -13.75 -0.48
CA SER A 122 -18.15 -14.81 0.23
C SER A 122 -18.87 -14.31 1.49
N CYS A 123 -18.66 -13.07 1.93
CA CYS A 123 -19.48 -12.44 2.96
C CYS A 123 -20.72 -11.81 2.31
N PRO A 124 -21.93 -12.39 2.44
CA PRO A 124 -23.14 -11.72 1.99
C PRO A 124 -23.34 -10.43 2.78
N HIS A 125 -23.71 -9.37 2.08
CA HIS A 125 -24.23 -8.14 2.65
C HIS A 125 -25.47 -8.52 3.49
N GLN A 126 -25.33 -8.58 4.80
CA GLN A 126 -26.46 -8.68 5.73
C GLN A 126 -26.97 -7.25 5.91
N GLU A 127 -28.04 -6.93 5.18
CA GLU A 127 -28.97 -5.85 5.55
C GLU A 127 -29.94 -6.32 6.63
#